data_AF-A0A4S2S628-F1
#
_entry.id   AF-A0A4S2S628-F1
#
_cell.length_a   1.000
_cell.length_b   1.000
_cell.length_c   1.000
_cell.angle_alpha   90.00
_cell.angle_beta   90.00
_cell.angle_gamma   90.00
#
_symmetry.space_group_name_H-M   'P 1'
#
loop_
_entity.id
_entity.type
_entity.pdbx_description
1 polymer ?
#
loop_
_entity_poly.entity_id
_entity_poly.type
_entity_poly.pdbx_seq_one_letter_code
_entity_poly.pdbx_strand_id
1 'polypeptide(L)'
;EDDSPTLAATLGEEDAALEGVEYRESLQPLLATIPARERRILILRFFGNMTQSQIAADIGISQMHVSRLLSQTLAKLREGLLKD
;
A
#
# COMPACT_ATOMS: atom_id res chain seq x y z
N GLU A 1 -12.26 -10.46 11.13
CA GLU A 1 -11.94 -9.22 11.83
C GLU A 1 -10.78 -8.59 11.07
N ASP A 2 -11.07 -7.60 10.22
CA ASP A 2 -10.10 -6.99 9.29
C ASP A 2 -9.63 -5.69 9.91
N ASP A 3 -8.82 -5.81 10.97
CA ASP A 3 -8.13 -4.69 11.58
C ASP A 3 -7.07 -4.23 10.57
N SER A 4 -7.47 -3.25 9.76
CA SER A 4 -6.69 -2.76 8.63
C SER A 4 -5.79 -1.68 9.19
N PRO A 5 -4.47 -1.90 9.37
CA PRO A 5 -3.59 -0.81 9.75
C PRO A 5 -3.72 0.26 8.65
N THR A 6 -4.05 1.49 9.06
CA THR A 6 -3.93 2.63 8.18
C THR A 6 -2.47 2.72 7.75
N LEU A 7 -2.21 3.16 6.51
CA LEU A 7 -0.85 3.36 6.04
C LEU A 7 -0.05 4.24 7.04
N ALA A 8 -0.75 5.18 7.69
CA ALA A 8 -0.24 6.01 8.78
C ALA A 8 0.20 5.23 10.04
N ALA A 9 -0.56 4.23 10.50
CA ALA A 9 -0.17 3.41 11.65
C ALA A 9 1.08 2.54 11.40
N THR A 10 1.44 2.31 10.13
CA THR A 10 2.67 1.60 9.76
C THR A 10 3.87 2.55 9.60
N LEU A 11 3.62 3.87 9.62
CA LEU A 11 4.60 4.92 9.33
C LEU A 11 4.99 5.80 10.53
N GLY A 12 4.46 5.53 11.73
CA GLY A 12 4.89 6.18 12.99
C GLY A 12 4.29 7.58 13.20
N GLU A 13 3.80 7.83 14.41
CA GLU A 13 3.15 9.10 14.78
C GLU A 13 4.13 10.07 15.47
N GLU A 14 4.03 11.34 15.05
CA GLU A 14 4.29 12.58 15.79
C GLU A 14 5.63 13.35 15.69
N ASP A 15 6.68 12.84 15.02
CA ASP A 15 7.78 13.69 14.44
C ASP A 15 7.55 13.96 12.92
N ALA A 16 6.30 13.77 12.50
CA ALA A 16 5.88 13.27 11.20
C ALA A 16 5.75 14.30 10.06
N ALA A 17 5.98 15.60 10.30
CA ALA A 17 5.76 16.61 9.26
C ALA A 17 6.95 16.74 8.30
N LEU A 18 8.18 16.78 8.83
CA LEU A 18 9.41 16.84 8.03
C LEU A 18 9.82 15.44 7.55
N GLU A 19 9.84 14.48 8.47
CA GLU A 19 10.10 13.07 8.14
C GLU A 19 9.01 12.52 7.19
N GLY A 20 7.74 12.90 7.37
CA GLY A 20 6.67 12.53 6.45
C GLY A 20 6.75 13.20 5.08
N VAL A 21 7.42 14.36 4.95
CA VAL A 21 7.71 14.97 3.63
C VAL A 21 8.83 14.19 2.95
N GLU A 22 9.92 13.87 3.66
CA GLU A 22 11.02 13.05 3.14
C GLU A 22 10.54 11.67 2.69
N TYR A 23 9.75 10.97 3.53
CA TYR A 23 9.12 9.71 3.14
C TYR A 23 8.17 9.86 1.95
N ARG A 24 7.40 10.95 1.84
CA ARG A 24 6.52 11.19 0.68
C ARG A 24 7.30 11.40 -0.61
N GLU A 25 8.40 12.13 -0.56
CA GLU A 25 9.29 12.37 -1.71
C GLU A 25 9.97 11.06 -2.17
N SER A 26 10.43 10.22 -1.24
CA SER A 26 11.01 8.90 -1.58
C SER A 26 9.95 7.88 -2.02
N LEU A 27 8.71 7.97 -1.50
CA LEU A 27 7.64 7.04 -1.83
C LEU A 27 7.01 7.31 -3.20
N GLN A 28 6.92 8.57 -3.64
CA GLN A 28 6.38 8.94 -4.96
C GLN A 28 7.02 8.19 -6.15
N PRO A 29 8.35 8.18 -6.32
CA PRO A 29 8.99 7.48 -7.42
C PRO A 29 8.78 5.97 -7.31
N LEU A 30 8.80 5.40 -6.10
CA LEU A 30 8.54 3.98 -5.89
C LEU A 30 7.10 3.60 -6.28
N LEU A 31 6.11 4.40 -5.86
CA LEU A 31 4.71 4.24 -6.28
C LEU A 31 4.57 4.34 -7.79
N ALA A 32 5.33 5.21 -8.45
CA ALA A 32 5.32 5.37 -9.91
C ALA A 32 5.74 4.08 -10.65
N THR A 33 6.63 3.27 -10.05
CA THR A 33 7.05 1.97 -10.62
C THR A 33 6.04 0.85 -10.47
N ILE A 34 5.01 1.02 -9.63
CA ILE A 34 4.01 -0.02 -9.37
C ILE A 34 3.08 -0.17 -10.59
N PRO A 35 2.90 -1.40 -11.11
CA PRO A 35 1.91 -1.73 -12.11
C PRO A 35 0.52 -1.19 -11.78
N ALA A 36 -0.21 -0.70 -12.80
CA ALA A 36 -1.50 -0.04 -12.62
C ALA A 36 -2.52 -0.88 -11.82
N ARG A 37 -2.50 -2.20 -11.99
CA ARG A 37 -3.36 -3.14 -11.26
C ARG A 37 -3.07 -3.14 -9.75
N GLU A 38 -1.81 -3.27 -9.37
CA GLU A 38 -1.39 -3.28 -7.96
C GLU A 38 -1.62 -1.90 -7.32
N ARG A 39 -1.42 -0.82 -8.06
CA ARG A 39 -1.76 0.54 -7.62
C ARG A 39 -3.26 0.70 -7.35
N ARG A 40 -4.11 0.18 -8.22
CA ARG A 40 -5.57 0.16 -7.99
C ARG A 40 -5.92 -0.62 -6.72
N ILE A 41 -5.30 -1.78 -6.51
CA ILE A 41 -5.51 -2.58 -5.29
C ILE A 41 -5.11 -1.79 -4.03
N LEU A 42 -3.97 -1.10 -4.04
CA LEU A 42 -3.55 -0.23 -2.93
C LEU A 42 -4.55 0.88 -2.65
N ILE A 43 -5.04 1.56 -3.70
CA ILE A 43 -6.02 2.64 -3.56
C ILE A 43 -7.31 2.13 -2.92
N LEU A 44 -7.88 1.05 -3.46
CA LEU A 44 -9.10 0.47 -2.92
C LEU A 44 -8.92 0.00 -1.48
N ARG A 45 -7.74 -0.55 -1.15
CA ARG A 45 -7.44 -1.05 0.19
C ARG A 45 -7.28 0.06 1.23
N PHE A 46 -6.41 1.04 0.96
CA PHE A 46 -5.96 2.00 1.97
C PHE A 46 -6.72 3.33 1.94
N PHE A 47 -7.34 3.68 0.81
CA PHE A 47 -8.13 4.91 0.67
C PHE A 47 -9.62 4.62 0.43
N GLY A 48 -9.94 3.50 -0.22
CA GLY A 48 -11.30 3.03 -0.42
C GLY A 48 -11.89 2.25 0.75
N ASN A 49 -11.08 1.95 1.79
CA ASN A 49 -11.46 1.13 2.95
C ASN A 49 -12.11 -0.23 2.57
N MET A 50 -11.74 -0.78 1.41
CA MET A 50 -12.26 -2.06 0.95
C MET A 50 -11.47 -3.22 1.56
N THR A 51 -12.19 -4.25 1.97
CA THR A 51 -11.61 -5.55 2.35
C THR A 51 -11.02 -6.24 1.13
N GLN A 52 -10.07 -7.16 1.33
CA GLN A 52 -9.48 -7.91 0.20
C GLN A 52 -10.52 -8.73 -0.57
N SER A 53 -11.59 -9.21 0.09
CA SER A 53 -12.69 -9.91 -0.57
C SER A 53 -13.54 -8.98 -1.44
N GLN A 54 -13.80 -7.74 -0.99
CA GLN A 54 -14.49 -6.74 -1.81
C GLN A 54 -13.64 -6.32 -3.02
N ILE A 55 -12.33 -6.15 -2.83
CA ILE A 55 -11.39 -5.85 -3.93
C ILE A 55 -11.31 -7.01 -4.93
N ALA A 56 -11.29 -8.24 -4.43
CA ALA A 56 -11.32 -9.46 -5.25
C ALA A 56 -12.55 -9.51 -6.15
N ALA A 57 -13.72 -9.16 -5.59
CA ALA A 57 -14.97 -9.06 -6.35
C ALA A 57 -14.93 -7.93 -7.39
N ASP A 58 -14.41 -6.73 -7.05
CA ASP A 58 -14.29 -5.59 -7.98
C ASP A 58 -13.36 -5.89 -9.17
N ILE A 59 -12.24 -6.57 -8.92
CA ILE A 59 -11.19 -6.80 -9.92
C ILE A 59 -11.38 -8.12 -10.67
N GLY A 60 -12.22 -9.03 -10.16
CA GLY A 60 -12.47 -10.34 -10.77
C GLY A 60 -11.32 -11.34 -10.57
N ILE A 61 -10.72 -11.37 -9.38
CA ILE A 61 -9.73 -12.39 -8.97
C ILE A 61 -10.05 -12.94 -7.58
N SER A 62 -9.37 -14.01 -7.17
CA SER A 62 -9.53 -14.54 -5.82
C SER A 62 -8.95 -13.59 -4.76
N GLN A 63 -9.53 -13.60 -3.57
CA GLN A 63 -9.00 -12.87 -2.41
C GLN A 63 -7.55 -13.26 -2.09
N MET A 64 -7.19 -14.54 -2.27
CA MET A 64 -5.80 -14.99 -2.10
C MET A 64 -4.84 -14.38 -3.13
N HIS A 65 -5.30 -14.13 -4.36
CA HIS A 65 -4.51 -13.42 -5.35
C HIS A 65 -4.35 -11.94 -4.96
N VAL A 66 -5.40 -11.26 -4.49
CA VAL A 66 -5.32 -9.89 -3.95
C VAL A 66 -4.33 -9.81 -2.79
N SER A 67 -4.41 -10.77 -1.86
CA SER A 67 -3.49 -10.90 -0.72
C SER A 67 -2.03 -10.97 -1.17
N ARG A 68 -1.71 -11.89 -2.10
CA ARG A 68 -0.35 -12.02 -2.66
C ARG A 68 0.14 -10.73 -3.32
N LEU A 69 -0.70 -10.07 -4.13
CA LEU A 69 -0.33 -8.82 -4.80
C LEU A 69 -0.05 -7.71 -3.79
N LEU A 70 -0.88 -7.56 -2.75
CA LEU A 70 -0.66 -6.60 -1.67
C LEU A 70 0.67 -6.86 -0.96
N SER A 71 0.91 -8.10 -0.51
CA SER A 71 2.14 -8.44 0.20
C SER A 71 3.39 -8.19 -0.65
N GLN A 72 3.37 -8.59 -1.92
CA GLN A 72 4.50 -8.37 -2.85
C GLN A 72 4.74 -6.89 -3.11
N THR A 73 3.67 -6.10 -3.28
CA THR A 73 3.78 -4.67 -3.56
C THR A 73 4.32 -3.92 -2.34
N LEU A 74 3.81 -4.23 -1.14
CA LEU A 74 4.29 -3.63 0.10
C LEU A 74 5.75 -4.01 0.40
N ALA A 75 6.16 -5.25 0.12
CA ALA A 75 7.55 -5.67 0.25
C ALA A 75 8.48 -4.88 -0.68
N LYS A 76 8.09 -4.67 -1.94
CA LYS A 76 8.85 -3.84 -2.90
C LYS A 76 8.98 -2.38 -2.44
N LEU A 77 7.89 -1.79 -1.95
CA LEU A 77 7.91 -0.43 -1.41
C LEU A 77 8.86 -0.34 -0.21
N ARG A 78 8.78 -1.29 0.72
CA ARG A 78 9.67 -1.35 1.89
C ARG A 78 11.14 -1.51 1.50
N GLU A 79 11.45 -2.40 0.54
CA GLU A 79 12.82 -2.54 0.04
C GLU A 79 13.34 -1.28 -0.66
N GLY A 80 12.48 -0.57 -1.38
CA GLY A 80 12.86 0.71 -2.01
C GLY A 80 13.21 1.77 -0.99
N LEU A 81 12.39 1.91 0.06
CA LEU A 81 12.61 2.86 1.15
C LEU A 81 13.86 2.55 2.01
N LEU A 82 14.32 1.30 2.03
CA LEU A 82 15.52 0.88 2.77
C LEU A 82 16.83 1.03 1.95
N LYS A 83 16.72 1.37 0.67
CA LYS A 83 17.87 1.50 -0.25
C LYS A 83 18.28 2.96 -0.49
N ASP A 84 17.46 3.91 -0.06
CA ASP A 84 17.79 5.34 0.08
C ASP A 84 18.36 5.60 1.49
#